data_AF-A0A836VGP5-F1
#
_entry.id   AF-A0A836VGP5-F1
#
_cell.length_a   1.000
_cell.length_b   1.000
_cell.length_c   1.000
_cell.angle_alpha   90.00
_cell.angle_beta   90.00
_cell.angle_gamma   90.00
#
_symmetry.space_group_name_H-M   'P 1'
#
loop_
_entity.id
_entity.type
_entity.pdbx_description
1 polymer ?
#
loop_
_entity_poly.entity_id
_entity_poly.type
_entity_poly.pdbx_seq_one_letter_code
_entity_poly.pdbx_strand_id
1 'polypeptide(L)'
;MNALAEFSTCFAKAMKAVDSRRPVALNARTGAPFSPGIGPHTERTTIQLVVAELEKQNLIPGVIRLEVPYPNNPRNKCDICIGTNFAWDLAVEVKMLRLMGDNGRPNDNMLLHILSPYPEHRSALTDCTKLIDSGFSGSKAILIYGYEYPGWPMTPAIESFEALANQYVALKKRNHTDIKELVHPVHSHGAVFSWEISTK
;
A
#
# COMPACT_ATOMS: atom_id res chain seq x y z
N MET A 1 -1.79 11.83 17.15
CA MET A 1 -1.78 10.85 16.04
C MET A 1 -0.34 10.37 15.92
N ASN A 2 -0.06 9.06 15.83
CA ASN A 2 1.33 8.61 15.60
C ASN A 2 1.72 8.82 14.13
N ALA A 3 3.03 8.83 13.83
CA ALA A 3 3.54 9.14 12.50
C ALA A 3 2.94 8.25 11.39
N LEU A 4 2.68 6.97 11.68
CA LEU A 4 2.03 6.06 10.73
C LEU A 4 0.58 6.45 10.42
N ALA A 5 -0.21 6.84 11.43
CA ALA A 5 -1.60 7.25 11.21
C ALA A 5 -1.68 8.55 10.38
N GLU A 6 -0.77 9.49 10.63
CA GLU A 6 -0.64 10.70 9.82
C GLU A 6 -0.25 10.34 8.37
N PHE A 7 0.77 9.49 8.19
CA PHE A 7 1.17 9.01 6.87
C PHE A 7 0.02 8.33 6.11
N SER A 8 -0.76 7.50 6.78
CA SER A 8 -1.91 6.80 6.17
C SER A 8 -2.99 7.77 5.70
N THR A 9 -3.27 8.79 6.51
CA THR A 9 -4.22 9.85 6.17
C THR A 9 -3.72 10.67 4.97
N CYS A 10 -2.44 11.04 4.97
CA CYS A 10 -1.83 11.77 3.87
C CYS A 10 -1.76 10.92 2.58
N PHE A 11 -1.48 9.61 2.69
CA PHE A 11 -1.49 8.68 1.56
C PHE A 11 -2.87 8.64 0.89
N ALA A 12 -3.94 8.49 1.68
CA ALA A 12 -5.32 8.53 1.20
C ALA A 12 -5.66 9.87 0.51
N LYS A 13 -5.25 11.00 1.11
CA LYS A 13 -5.44 12.34 0.52
C LYS A 13 -4.69 12.50 -0.80
N ALA A 14 -3.44 12.07 -0.86
CA ALA A 14 -2.61 12.11 -2.06
C ALA A 14 -3.18 11.21 -3.16
N MET A 15 -3.68 10.01 -2.83
CA MET A 15 -4.42 9.17 -3.78
C MET A 15 -5.60 9.90 -4.39
N LYS A 16 -6.46 10.56 -3.59
CA LYS A 16 -7.61 11.32 -4.10
C LYS A 16 -7.17 12.50 -5.00
N ALA A 17 -6.10 13.20 -4.64
CA ALA A 17 -5.56 14.32 -5.44
C ALA A 17 -4.88 13.87 -6.76
N VAL A 18 -4.26 12.69 -6.77
CA VAL A 18 -3.77 12.05 -8.00
C VAL A 18 -4.95 11.65 -8.87
N ASP A 19 -5.92 10.95 -8.28
CA ASP A 19 -7.08 10.44 -9.00
C ASP A 19 -7.92 11.55 -9.65
N SER A 20 -8.08 12.70 -9.00
CA SER A 20 -8.82 13.85 -9.56
C SER A 20 -8.21 14.41 -10.84
N ARG A 21 -6.94 14.11 -11.13
CA ARG A 21 -6.26 14.47 -12.39
C ARG A 21 -6.52 13.46 -13.51
N ARG A 22 -7.30 12.41 -13.23
CA ARG A 22 -7.74 11.39 -14.20
C ARG A 22 -6.56 10.75 -14.94
N PRO A 23 -5.52 10.25 -14.24
CA PRO A 23 -4.41 9.59 -14.91
C PRO A 23 -4.91 8.36 -15.67
N VAL A 24 -4.21 8.00 -16.75
CA VAL A 24 -4.60 6.88 -17.61
C VAL A 24 -3.47 5.86 -17.61
N ALA A 25 -3.76 4.66 -17.11
CA ALA A 25 -2.86 3.52 -17.24
C ALA A 25 -3.00 2.87 -18.62
N LEU A 26 -1.92 2.25 -19.09
CA LEU A 26 -1.91 1.49 -20.33
C LEU A 26 -1.86 -0.01 -20.03
N ASN A 27 -2.58 -0.78 -20.82
CA ASN A 27 -2.52 -2.23 -20.78
C ASN A 27 -1.14 -2.71 -21.26
N ALA A 28 -0.38 -3.39 -20.40
CA ALA A 28 0.99 -3.79 -20.70
C ALA A 28 1.12 -4.71 -21.94
N ARG A 29 0.09 -5.48 -22.28
CA ARG A 29 0.10 -6.41 -23.42
C ARG A 29 -0.33 -5.76 -24.72
N THR A 30 -1.35 -4.90 -24.68
CA THR A 30 -2.01 -4.38 -25.87
C THR A 30 -1.71 -2.91 -26.15
N GLY A 31 -1.15 -2.18 -25.17
CA GLY A 31 -0.97 -0.73 -25.23
C GLY A 31 -2.27 0.07 -25.14
N ALA A 32 -3.44 -0.60 -25.10
CA ALA A 32 -4.72 0.06 -25.04
C ALA A 32 -4.87 0.84 -23.70
N PRO A 33 -5.45 2.05 -23.74
CA PRO A 33 -5.72 2.80 -22.52
C PRO A 33 -6.82 2.13 -21.70
N PHE A 34 -6.63 2.11 -20.38
CA PHE A 34 -7.69 1.82 -19.42
C PHE A 34 -8.57 3.04 -19.19
N SER A 35 -9.65 2.87 -18.43
CA SER A 35 -10.50 3.98 -18.03
C SER A 35 -9.72 4.96 -17.12
N PRO A 36 -10.00 6.27 -17.18
CA PRO A 36 -9.26 7.24 -16.38
C PRO A 36 -9.48 7.07 -14.87
N GLY A 37 -8.45 7.37 -14.09
CA GLY A 37 -8.42 7.30 -12.64
C GLY A 37 -7.19 6.54 -12.13
N ILE A 38 -6.91 6.66 -10.84
CA ILE A 38 -5.74 5.99 -10.23
C ILE A 38 -5.92 4.46 -10.16
N GLY A 39 -7.17 4.00 -10.14
CA GLY A 39 -7.58 2.60 -10.00
C GLY A 39 -6.83 1.58 -10.86
N PRO A 40 -6.74 1.76 -12.20
CA PRO A 40 -6.10 0.80 -13.09
C PRO A 40 -4.58 0.73 -13.01
N HIS A 41 -3.91 1.71 -12.39
CA HIS A 41 -2.46 1.72 -12.27
C HIS A 41 -1.95 0.53 -11.45
N THR A 42 -0.71 0.11 -11.70
CA THR A 42 -0.06 -0.94 -10.90
C THR A 42 0.24 -0.44 -9.49
N GLU A 43 0.51 -1.35 -8.56
CA GLU A 43 0.91 -1.00 -7.19
C GLU A 43 2.11 -0.04 -7.17
N ARG A 44 3.18 -0.40 -7.88
CA ARG A 44 4.38 0.44 -8.01
C ARG A 44 4.07 1.82 -8.59
N THR A 45 3.28 1.88 -9.67
CA THR A 45 2.94 3.17 -10.30
C THR A 45 2.10 4.05 -9.37
N THR A 46 1.16 3.44 -8.62
CA THR A 46 0.36 4.16 -7.64
C THR A 46 1.23 4.74 -6.52
N ILE A 47 2.14 3.94 -5.97
CA ILE A 47 3.10 4.39 -4.95
C ILE A 47 3.91 5.59 -5.46
N GLN A 48 4.44 5.52 -6.68
CA GLN A 48 5.20 6.61 -7.30
C GLN A 48 4.37 7.89 -7.44
N LEU A 49 3.13 7.80 -7.94
CA LEU A 49 2.25 8.94 -8.11
C LEU A 49 1.86 9.57 -6.76
N VAL A 50 1.57 8.73 -5.77
CA VAL A 50 1.20 9.16 -4.41
C VAL A 50 2.38 9.85 -3.73
N VAL A 51 3.58 9.26 -3.76
CA VAL A 51 4.77 9.88 -3.15
C VAL A 51 5.12 11.20 -3.83
N ALA A 52 5.06 11.27 -5.17
CA ALA A 52 5.27 12.53 -5.87
C ALA A 52 4.27 13.62 -5.43
N GLU A 53 3.02 13.24 -5.15
CA GLU A 53 2.02 14.18 -4.65
C GLU A 53 2.25 14.56 -3.17
N LEU A 54 2.66 13.62 -2.32
CA LEU A 54 3.05 13.88 -0.93
C LEU A 54 4.20 14.90 -0.86
N GLU A 55 5.23 14.71 -1.68
CA GLU A 55 6.38 15.62 -1.78
C GLU A 55 5.97 16.99 -2.32
N LYS A 56 5.19 17.03 -3.41
CA LYS A 56 4.70 18.28 -4.03
C LYS A 56 3.88 19.12 -3.05
N GLN A 57 3.04 18.48 -2.23
CA GLN A 57 2.21 19.16 -1.24
C GLN A 57 2.90 19.33 0.13
N ASN A 58 4.14 18.85 0.28
CA ASN A 58 4.88 18.83 1.55
C ASN A 58 4.03 18.27 2.71
N LEU A 59 3.32 17.15 2.47
CA LEU A 59 2.35 16.58 3.41
C LEU A 59 2.97 15.77 4.55
N ILE A 60 4.25 15.43 4.44
CA ILE A 60 4.97 14.60 5.41
C ILE A 60 6.31 15.28 5.72
N PRO A 61 6.67 15.46 7.00
CA PRO A 61 7.97 15.99 7.36
C PRO A 61 9.11 15.03 7.00
N GLY A 62 10.26 15.60 6.63
CA GLY A 62 11.46 14.84 6.31
C GLY A 62 11.54 14.40 4.85
N VAL A 63 12.33 13.36 4.59
CA VAL A 63 12.63 12.85 3.26
C VAL A 63 11.89 11.53 3.06
N ILE A 64 11.12 11.44 1.98
CA ILE A 64 10.56 10.18 1.49
C ILE A 64 11.48 9.60 0.41
N ARG A 65 11.74 8.30 0.48
CA ARG A 65 12.43 7.55 -0.59
C ARG A 65 11.70 6.27 -0.91
N LEU A 66 11.70 5.94 -2.20
CA LEU A 66 11.16 4.69 -2.72
C LEU A 66 12.27 3.66 -2.88
N GLU A 67 11.91 2.38 -2.76
CA GLU A 67 12.76 1.25 -3.16
C GLU A 67 14.12 1.23 -2.45
N VAL A 68 14.13 1.52 -1.15
CA VAL A 68 15.34 1.60 -0.32
C VAL A 68 15.83 0.19 0.01
N PRO A 69 17.08 -0.20 -0.32
CA PRO A 69 17.59 -1.53 0.00
C PRO A 69 17.51 -1.85 1.50
N TYR A 70 17.13 -3.07 1.84
CA TYR A 70 17.14 -3.52 3.24
C TYR A 70 18.58 -3.58 3.75
N PRO A 71 18.88 -3.04 4.96
CA PRO A 71 20.21 -3.10 5.56
C PRO A 71 20.81 -4.51 5.63
N ASN A 72 20.02 -5.52 6.02
CA ASN A 72 20.49 -6.90 6.19
C ASN A 72 20.43 -7.73 4.91
N ASN A 73 19.69 -7.30 3.88
CA ASN A 73 19.59 -8.00 2.60
C ASN A 73 19.33 -7.02 1.45
N PRO A 74 20.36 -6.40 0.87
CA PRO A 74 20.22 -5.34 -0.13
C PRO A 74 19.53 -5.75 -1.44
N ARG A 75 19.29 -7.05 -1.67
CA ARG A 75 18.50 -7.53 -2.82
C ARG A 75 17.01 -7.24 -2.66
N ASN A 76 16.53 -7.16 -1.42
CA ASN A 76 15.20 -6.72 -1.09
C ASN A 76 15.20 -5.20 -0.90
N LYS A 77 14.09 -4.57 -1.29
CA LYS A 77 13.92 -3.12 -1.24
C LYS A 77 12.60 -2.82 -0.56
N CYS A 78 12.62 -1.82 0.32
CA CYS A 78 11.45 -1.31 0.99
C CYS A 78 10.72 -0.36 0.07
N ASP A 79 9.41 -0.53 -0.06
CA ASP A 79 8.59 0.30 -0.94
C ASP A 79 8.73 1.78 -0.59
N ILE A 80 8.66 2.14 0.71
CA ILE A 80 8.73 3.53 1.17
C ILE A 80 9.53 3.61 2.48
N CYS A 81 10.54 4.47 2.54
CA CYS A 81 11.17 4.90 3.78
C CYS A 81 11.02 6.41 3.99
N ILE A 82 10.77 6.81 5.24
CA ILE A 82 10.58 8.19 5.68
C ILE A 82 11.57 8.47 6.81
N GLY A 83 12.28 9.59 6.74
CA GLY A 83 13.17 10.00 7.83
C GLY A 83 14.10 11.16 7.46
N THR A 84 15.21 11.28 8.18
CA THR A 84 16.22 12.34 7.97
C THR A 84 17.59 11.74 7.69
N ASN A 85 18.31 12.23 6.66
CA ASN A 85 19.70 11.88 6.38
C ASN A 85 20.05 10.37 6.45
N PHE A 86 19.25 9.52 5.80
CA PHE A 86 19.40 8.06 5.77
C PHE A 86 19.20 7.32 7.11
N ALA A 87 18.83 8.03 8.19
CA ALA A 87 18.19 7.44 9.34
C ALA A 87 16.69 7.35 9.05
N TRP A 88 16.24 6.15 8.68
CA TRP A 88 14.83 5.89 8.38
C TRP A 88 14.06 5.74 9.70
N ASP A 89 13.18 6.69 9.99
CA ASP A 89 12.31 6.70 11.16
C ASP A 89 11.12 5.74 10.97
N LEU A 90 10.68 5.59 9.72
CA LEU A 90 9.60 4.70 9.32
C LEU A 90 9.94 4.01 7.99
N ALA A 91 9.88 2.67 7.98
CA ALA A 91 9.94 1.84 6.79
C ALA A 91 8.58 1.17 6.56
N VAL A 92 8.04 1.25 5.35
CA VAL A 92 6.68 0.81 5.02
C VAL A 92 6.70 -0.07 3.78
N GLU A 93 6.19 -1.29 3.90
CA GLU A 93 5.82 -2.11 2.76
C GLU A 93 4.35 -1.85 2.40
N VAL A 94 4.06 -1.75 1.11
CA VAL A 94 2.74 -1.38 0.60
C VAL A 94 2.16 -2.51 -0.23
N LYS A 95 0.87 -2.82 -0.01
CA LYS A 95 0.14 -3.80 -0.82
C LYS A 95 -1.20 -3.26 -1.31
N MET A 96 -1.52 -3.60 -2.55
CA MET A 96 -2.77 -3.23 -3.21
C MET A 96 -3.77 -4.39 -3.17
N LEU A 97 -4.97 -4.12 -2.65
CA LEU A 97 -6.13 -5.01 -2.70
C LEU A 97 -7.16 -4.48 -3.71
N ARG A 98 -7.08 -4.95 -4.96
CA ARG A 98 -7.97 -4.51 -6.06
C ARG A 98 -8.74 -5.69 -6.65
N LEU A 99 -9.82 -6.09 -5.98
CA LEU A 99 -10.61 -7.30 -6.31
C LEU A 99 -11.31 -7.28 -7.68
N MET A 100 -11.43 -6.13 -8.34
CA MET A 100 -11.99 -6.01 -9.69
C MET A 100 -10.94 -5.49 -10.67
N GLY A 101 -11.05 -5.85 -11.94
CA GLY A 101 -10.31 -5.21 -13.03
C GLY A 101 -10.93 -3.87 -13.46
N ASP A 102 -10.26 -3.19 -14.39
CA ASP A 102 -10.75 -1.96 -15.04
C ASP A 102 -12.18 -2.11 -15.62
N ASN A 103 -12.52 -3.31 -16.09
CA ASN A 103 -13.82 -3.65 -16.66
C ASN A 103 -14.86 -4.14 -15.64
N GLY A 104 -14.56 -4.10 -14.34
CA GLY A 104 -15.47 -4.55 -13.29
C GLY A 104 -15.56 -6.07 -13.12
N ARG A 105 -14.75 -6.86 -13.84
CA ARG A 105 -14.71 -8.31 -13.64
C ARG A 105 -13.82 -8.67 -12.45
N PRO A 106 -14.15 -9.71 -11.66
CA PRO A 106 -13.32 -10.17 -10.57
C PRO A 106 -11.88 -10.49 -10.98
N ASN A 107 -10.96 -10.24 -10.06
CA ASN A 107 -9.55 -10.59 -10.17
C ASN A 107 -9.18 -11.57 -9.04
N ASP A 108 -9.13 -12.85 -9.41
CA ASP A 108 -9.09 -13.96 -8.46
C ASP A 108 -7.75 -14.07 -7.69
N ASN A 109 -6.70 -13.41 -8.18
CA ASN A 109 -5.35 -13.51 -7.61
C ASN A 109 -5.05 -12.46 -6.52
N MET A 110 -5.99 -11.57 -6.20
CA MET A 110 -5.69 -10.43 -5.33
C MET A 110 -5.53 -10.81 -3.87
N LEU A 111 -6.27 -11.83 -3.39
CA LEU A 111 -6.09 -12.34 -2.03
C LEU A 111 -4.74 -13.03 -1.84
N LEU A 112 -4.16 -13.60 -2.90
CA LEU A 112 -2.82 -14.19 -2.86
C LEU A 112 -1.77 -13.15 -2.45
N HIS A 113 -1.85 -11.92 -2.97
CA HIS A 113 -0.92 -10.84 -2.63
C HIS A 113 -1.11 -10.26 -1.23
N ILE A 114 -2.17 -10.64 -0.51
CA ILE A 114 -2.41 -10.20 0.86
C ILE A 114 -2.14 -11.34 1.85
N LEU A 115 -2.73 -12.52 1.61
CA LEU A 115 -2.90 -13.57 2.62
C LEU A 115 -1.95 -14.76 2.44
N SER A 116 -1.28 -14.88 1.29
CA SER A 116 -0.45 -16.07 1.04
C SER A 116 0.70 -16.18 2.05
N PRO A 117 0.93 -17.34 2.68
CA PRO A 117 2.07 -17.55 3.57
C PRO A 117 3.38 -17.90 2.84
N TYR A 118 3.32 -18.19 1.53
CA TYR A 118 4.47 -18.65 0.76
C TYR A 118 5.39 -17.49 0.34
N PRO A 119 6.68 -17.50 0.69
CA PRO A 119 7.63 -16.40 0.40
C PRO A 119 7.69 -16.00 -1.08
N GLU A 120 7.54 -16.96 -1.99
CA GLU A 120 7.59 -16.75 -3.44
C GLU A 120 6.46 -15.85 -3.93
N HIS A 121 5.34 -15.79 -3.22
CA HIS A 121 4.16 -15.02 -3.59
C HIS A 121 4.26 -13.53 -3.21
N ARG A 122 5.23 -13.16 -2.36
CA ARG A 122 5.51 -11.75 -1.97
C ARG A 122 4.26 -11.02 -1.50
N SER A 123 3.54 -11.63 -0.56
CA SER A 123 2.31 -11.10 0.01
C SER A 123 2.58 -10.14 1.17
N ALA A 124 1.58 -9.35 1.54
CA ALA A 124 1.58 -8.55 2.78
C ALA A 124 1.99 -9.37 4.01
N LEU A 125 1.51 -10.63 4.09
CA LEU A 125 1.85 -11.55 5.18
C LEU A 125 3.35 -11.87 5.22
N THR A 126 3.96 -12.18 4.07
CA THR A 126 5.41 -12.46 3.99
C THR A 126 6.26 -11.19 4.12
N ASP A 127 5.70 -10.03 3.76
CA ASP A 127 6.38 -8.75 3.92
C ASP A 127 6.53 -8.37 5.39
N CYS A 128 5.59 -8.78 6.27
CA CYS A 128 5.71 -8.57 7.71
C CYS A 128 7.03 -9.12 8.25
N THR A 129 7.32 -10.39 7.98
CA THR A 129 8.53 -11.05 8.52
C THR A 129 9.80 -10.49 7.88
N LYS A 130 9.80 -10.34 6.54
CA LYS A 130 10.92 -9.72 5.81
C LYS A 130 11.25 -8.32 6.32
N LEU A 131 10.24 -7.52 6.62
CA LEU A 131 10.44 -6.16 7.10
C LEU A 131 10.95 -6.14 8.56
N ILE A 132 10.49 -7.06 9.41
CA ILE A 132 11.09 -7.25 10.76
C ILE A 132 12.58 -7.58 10.64
N ASP A 133 12.96 -8.48 9.74
CA ASP A 133 14.35 -8.94 9.54
C ASP A 133 15.22 -7.99 8.72
N SER A 134 14.64 -6.92 8.18
CA SER A 134 15.28 -5.99 7.24
C SER A 134 16.54 -5.30 7.79
N GLY A 135 16.66 -5.14 9.11
CA GLY A 135 17.73 -4.37 9.75
C GLY A 135 17.48 -2.86 9.82
N PHE A 136 16.30 -2.36 9.39
CA PHE A 136 15.92 -0.98 9.68
C PHE A 136 15.81 -0.76 11.19
N SER A 137 16.37 0.34 11.68
CA SER A 137 16.34 0.76 13.09
C SER A 137 15.07 1.48 13.48
N GLY A 138 14.41 2.15 12.53
CA GLY A 138 13.14 2.84 12.75
C GLY A 138 11.93 1.90 12.87
N SER A 139 10.77 2.51 12.99
CA SER A 139 9.49 1.80 13.01
C SER A 139 9.25 1.11 11.66
N LYS A 140 8.60 -0.03 11.70
CA LYS A 140 8.28 -0.86 10.53
C LYS A 140 6.77 -0.95 10.41
N ALA A 141 6.25 -0.84 9.21
CA ALA A 141 4.81 -0.87 8.99
C ALA A 141 4.42 -1.60 7.71
N ILE A 142 3.22 -2.17 7.74
CA ILE A 142 2.51 -2.62 6.54
C ILE A 142 1.39 -1.63 6.26
N LEU A 143 1.25 -1.22 5.01
CA LEU A 143 0.12 -0.45 4.50
C LEU A 143 -0.59 -1.24 3.41
N ILE A 144 -1.88 -1.49 3.58
CA ILE A 144 -2.74 -2.08 2.56
C ILE A 144 -3.71 -1.00 2.10
N TYR A 145 -3.67 -0.65 0.82
CA TYR A 145 -4.71 0.18 0.22
C TYR A 145 -5.50 -0.63 -0.81
N GLY A 146 -6.71 -0.20 -1.12
CA GLY A 146 -7.52 -0.90 -2.10
C GLY A 146 -8.83 -0.21 -2.38
N TYR A 147 -9.71 -0.95 -3.03
CA TYR A 147 -11.00 -0.46 -3.48
C TYR A 147 -12.11 -1.39 -3.03
N GLU A 148 -13.27 -0.82 -2.76
CA GLU A 148 -14.46 -1.53 -2.32
C GLU A 148 -15.50 -1.61 -3.44
N TYR A 149 -16.25 -2.70 -3.46
CA TYR A 149 -17.29 -2.93 -4.46
C TYR A 149 -18.57 -3.44 -3.79
N PRO A 150 -19.75 -3.27 -4.41
CA PRO A 150 -20.98 -3.86 -3.91
C PRO A 150 -20.84 -5.38 -3.71
N GLY A 151 -20.98 -5.83 -2.45
CA GLY A 151 -20.82 -7.24 -2.08
C GLY A 151 -19.37 -7.73 -1.90
N TRP A 152 -18.37 -6.87 -2.14
CA TRP A 152 -16.94 -7.17 -1.98
C TRP A 152 -16.25 -6.07 -1.16
N PRO A 153 -16.60 -5.93 0.14
CA PRO A 153 -15.91 -5.01 1.03
C PRO A 153 -14.46 -5.47 1.25
N MET A 154 -13.58 -4.53 1.64
CA MET A 154 -12.19 -4.89 1.96
C MET A 154 -12.08 -5.61 3.32
N THR A 155 -12.99 -5.32 4.25
CA THR A 155 -12.92 -5.76 5.66
C THR A 155 -12.61 -7.25 5.84
N PRO A 156 -13.28 -8.21 5.16
CA PRO A 156 -12.98 -9.64 5.36
C PRO A 156 -11.53 -10.01 5.02
N ALA A 157 -10.96 -9.42 3.97
CA ALA A 157 -9.56 -9.64 3.62
C ALA A 157 -8.60 -9.00 4.63
N ILE A 158 -8.94 -7.81 5.14
CA ILE A 158 -8.16 -7.11 6.15
C ILE A 158 -8.15 -7.87 7.48
N GLU A 159 -9.30 -8.33 7.96
CA GLU A 159 -9.40 -9.11 9.20
C GLU A 159 -8.71 -10.48 9.06
N SER A 160 -8.81 -11.10 7.88
CA SER A 160 -8.07 -12.33 7.58
C SER A 160 -6.56 -12.10 7.61
N PHE A 161 -6.09 -10.98 7.05
CA PHE A 161 -4.68 -10.59 7.13
C PHE A 161 -4.25 -10.40 8.59
N GLU A 162 -5.03 -9.66 9.38
CA GLU A 162 -4.71 -9.43 10.80
C GLU A 162 -4.63 -10.74 11.59
N ALA A 163 -5.59 -11.65 11.38
CA ALA A 163 -5.61 -12.96 12.05
C ALA A 163 -4.38 -13.81 11.70
N LEU A 164 -3.95 -13.82 10.43
CA LEU A 164 -2.78 -14.57 9.96
C LEU A 164 -1.47 -13.91 10.37
N ALA A 165 -1.33 -12.60 10.17
CA ALA A 165 -0.11 -11.85 10.49
C ALA A 165 0.22 -11.87 11.98
N ASN A 166 -0.80 -11.81 12.85
CA ASN A 166 -0.65 -11.97 14.29
C ASN A 166 -0.13 -13.35 14.72
N GLN A 167 0.04 -14.32 13.82
CA GLN A 167 0.75 -15.56 14.12
C GLN A 167 2.27 -15.37 14.07
N TYR A 168 2.77 -14.46 13.22
CA TYR A 168 4.18 -14.29 12.91
C TYR A 168 4.81 -13.03 13.51
N VAL A 169 4.05 -11.94 13.61
CA VAL A 169 4.49 -10.64 14.13
C VAL A 169 3.48 -10.09 15.13
N ALA A 170 3.85 -9.08 15.91
CA ALA A 170 2.90 -8.31 16.69
C ALA A 170 2.39 -7.14 15.84
N LEU A 171 1.10 -7.13 15.52
CA LEU A 171 0.45 -5.97 14.90
C LEU A 171 0.03 -4.98 15.99
N LYS A 172 0.44 -3.71 15.86
CA LYS A 172 -0.11 -2.64 16.68
C LYS A 172 -1.51 -2.25 16.19
N LYS A 173 -2.09 -1.20 16.80
CA LYS A 173 -3.42 -0.69 16.46
C LYS A 173 -3.55 -0.39 14.96
N ARG A 174 -4.62 -0.91 14.35
CA ARG A 174 -5.05 -0.59 12.98
C ARG A 174 -5.36 0.90 12.84
N ASN A 175 -4.76 1.51 11.82
CA ASN A 175 -5.24 2.78 11.26
C ASN A 175 -6.11 2.49 10.04
N HIS A 176 -7.08 3.36 9.79
CA HIS A 176 -8.01 3.24 8.68
C HIS A 176 -8.39 4.64 8.19
N THR A 177 -8.37 4.85 6.87
CA THR A 177 -8.84 6.07 6.23
C THR A 177 -9.58 5.72 4.95
N ASP A 178 -10.84 6.14 4.86
CA ASP A 178 -11.64 5.97 3.65
C ASP A 178 -11.20 6.93 2.53
N ILE A 179 -11.34 6.45 1.30
CA ILE A 179 -11.20 7.24 0.07
C ILE A 179 -12.53 7.14 -0.68
N LYS A 180 -13.21 8.27 -0.85
CA LYS A 180 -14.52 8.34 -1.51
C LYS A 180 -14.46 9.23 -2.74
N GLU A 181 -15.35 8.98 -3.69
CA GLU A 181 -15.55 9.80 -4.89
C GLU A 181 -14.33 9.82 -5.81
N LEU A 182 -13.70 8.66 -6.02
CA LEU A 182 -12.69 8.50 -7.05
C LEU A 182 -13.34 8.47 -8.44
N VAL A 183 -12.65 9.00 -9.44
CA VAL A 183 -13.15 9.27 -10.80
C VAL A 183 -13.32 8.00 -11.63
N HIS A 184 -12.65 6.91 -11.27
CA HIS A 184 -12.72 5.67 -12.03
C HIS A 184 -14.11 5.03 -11.90
N PRO A 185 -14.76 4.58 -13.00
CA PRO A 185 -16.13 4.07 -12.96
C PRO A 185 -16.31 2.82 -12.07
N VAL A 186 -15.27 2.00 -11.96
CA VAL A 186 -15.29 0.77 -11.13
C VAL A 186 -14.61 0.97 -9.77
N HIS A 187 -13.60 1.84 -9.69
CA HIS A 187 -12.72 1.97 -8.52
C HIS A 187 -13.03 3.29 -7.81
N SER A 188 -14.32 3.51 -7.54
CA SER A 188 -14.85 4.81 -7.09
C SER A 188 -14.75 5.04 -5.59
N HIS A 189 -14.56 3.97 -4.82
CA HIS A 189 -14.45 3.98 -3.36
C HIS A 189 -13.35 3.00 -2.93
N GLY A 190 -12.69 3.31 -1.83
CA GLY A 190 -11.60 2.51 -1.31
C GLY A 190 -11.19 2.93 0.09
N ALA A 191 -10.11 2.34 0.57
CA ALA A 191 -9.58 2.64 1.90
C ALA A 191 -8.08 2.35 1.97
N VAL A 192 -7.44 2.98 2.94
CA VAL A 192 -6.06 2.72 3.38
C VAL A 192 -6.11 2.16 4.79
N PHE A 193 -5.47 1.02 5.00
CA PHE A 193 -5.26 0.38 6.29
C PHE A 193 -3.77 0.30 6.57
N SER A 194 -3.37 0.48 7.83
CA SER A 194 -1.96 0.31 8.19
C SER A 194 -1.77 -0.14 9.63
N TRP A 195 -0.64 -0.80 9.86
CA TRP A 195 -0.21 -1.29 11.16
C TRP A 195 1.28 -1.09 11.31
N GLU A 196 1.71 -0.56 12.45
CA GLU A 196 3.09 -0.76 12.87
C GLU A 196 3.25 -2.22 13.26
N ILE A 197 4.40 -2.81 12.93
CA ILE A 197 4.74 -4.19 13.23
C ILE A 197 5.99 -4.25 14.10
N SER A 198 6.02 -5.23 15.00
CA SER A 198 7.22 -5.54 15.79
C SER A 198 7.42 -7.05 15.89
N THR A 199 8.59 -7.45 16.38
CA THR A 199 8.78 -8.81 16.89
C THR A 199 7.69 -9.12 17.91
N LYS A 200 7.26 -10.38 17.94
CA LYS A 200 6.45 -10.89 19.05
C LYS A 200 7.23 -10.93 20.35
#